data_AF-A0A2J6N1X7-F1
#
_entry.id   AF-A0A2J6N1X7-F1
#
_cell.length_a   1.000
_cell.length_b   1.000
_cell.length_c   1.000
_cell.angle_alpha   90.00
_cell.angle_beta   90.00
_cell.angle_gamma   90.00
#
_symmetry.space_group_name_H-M   'P 1'
#
loop_
_entity.id
_entity.type
_entity.pdbx_description
1 polymer ?
#
loop_
_entity_poly.entity_id
_entity_poly.type
_entity_poly.pdbx_seq_one_letter_code
_entity_poly.pdbx_strand_id
1 'polypeptide(L)' 'MEDNRLSVNVAGLKLANPIMLASGILGYSAETMEEIAKSGAAAVVTKSVGLKPRTGYANPTVVQTKCGL' A
#
# COMPACT_ATOMS: atom_id res chain seq x y z
N MET A 1 19.42 -22.52 7.43
CA MET A 1 19.00 -21.18 6.99
C MET A 1 17.71 -21.38 6.27
N GLU A 2 16.60 -20.84 6.78
CA GLU A 2 15.28 -21.05 6.17
C GLU A 2 15.25 -20.46 4.77
N ASP A 3 14.87 -21.30 3.81
CA ASP A 3 14.58 -20.89 2.44
C ASP A 3 13.31 -20.02 2.45
N ASN A 4 13.48 -18.70 2.48
CA ASN A 4 12.35 -17.77 2.45
C ASN A 4 11.80 -17.68 1.03
N ARG A 5 10.94 -18.65 0.69
CA ARG A 5 10.25 -18.82 -0.61
C ARG A 5 9.45 -17.60 -1.07
N LEU A 6 9.14 -16.66 -0.18
CA LEU A 6 8.39 -15.45 -0.50
C LEU A 6 9.30 -14.25 -0.78
N SER A 7 10.57 -14.29 -0.41
CA SER A 7 11.48 -13.17 -0.67
C SER A 7 11.62 -12.88 -2.17
N VAL A 8 11.64 -11.59 -2.53
CA VAL A 8 11.73 -11.16 -3.93
C VAL A 8 12.69 -9.99 -4.09
N ASN A 9 13.27 -9.87 -5.29
CA ASN A 9 13.99 -8.68 -5.72
C ASN A 9 13.25 -8.05 -6.90
N VAL A 10 12.71 -6.85 -6.72
CA VAL A 10 11.95 -6.13 -7.74
C VAL A 10 12.55 -4.74 -7.91
N ALA A 11 12.99 -4.41 -9.13
CA ALA A 11 13.65 -3.13 -9.43
C ALA A 11 14.80 -2.75 -8.47
N GLY A 12 15.51 -3.76 -7.93
CA GLY A 12 16.61 -3.57 -6.96
C GLY A 12 16.17 -3.53 -5.50
N LEU A 13 14.87 -3.51 -5.21
CA LEU A 13 14.33 -3.60 -3.85
C LEU A 13 14.30 -5.05 -3.39
N LYS A 14 15.05 -5.36 -2.32
CA LYS A 14 15.01 -6.66 -1.64
C LYS A 14 13.87 -6.66 -0.63
N LEU A 15 12.84 -7.44 -0.89
CA LEU A 15 11.64 -7.52 -0.06
C LEU A 15 11.56 -8.89 0.62
N ALA A 16 11.17 -8.90 1.90
CA ALA A 16 11.04 -10.12 2.68
C ALA A 16 9.89 -11.03 2.20
N ASN A 17 8.91 -10.45 1.51
CA ASN A 17 7.78 -11.12 0.85
C ASN A 17 7.29 -10.23 -0.32
N PRO A 18 6.39 -10.68 -1.22
CA PRO A 18 5.95 -9.87 -2.36
C PRO A 18 4.74 -8.98 -2.03
N ILE A 19 4.32 -8.88 -0.76
CA ILE A 19 3.08 -8.22 -0.36
C ILE A 19 3.32 -6.75 -0.04
N MET A 20 2.47 -5.90 -0.61
CA MET A 20 2.34 -4.47 -0.32
C MET A 20 0.89 -4.05 -0.59
N LEU A 21 0.41 -2.99 0.07
CA LEU A 21 -0.91 -2.44 -0.24
C LEU A 21 -0.91 -1.71 -1.59
N ALA A 22 -2.05 -1.78 -2.28
CA ALA A 22 -2.28 -1.04 -3.51
C ALA A 22 -2.33 0.48 -3.24
N SER A 23 -1.82 1.28 -4.19
CA SER A 23 -1.82 2.74 -4.05
C SER A 23 -3.23 3.28 -3.80
N GLY A 24 -3.35 4.11 -2.76
CA GLY A 24 -4.60 4.74 -2.36
C GLY A 24 -5.45 3.96 -1.36
N ILE A 25 -5.02 2.76 -0.98
CA ILE A 25 -5.56 2.05 0.18
C ILE A 25 -4.62 2.32 1.36
N LEU A 26 -5.05 3.17 2.30
CA LEU A 26 -4.32 3.50 3.54
C LEU A 26 -2.90 4.07 3.35
N GLY A 27 -2.51 4.49 2.15
CA GLY A 27 -1.19 5.09 1.87
C GLY A 27 -1.14 6.62 1.98
N TYR A 28 -1.96 7.26 2.82
CA TYR A 28 -2.16 8.72 2.81
C TYR A 28 -1.49 9.47 3.97
N SER A 29 -1.08 8.79 5.04
CA SER A 29 -0.40 9.40 6.19
C SER A 29 0.80 8.56 6.64
N ALA A 30 1.72 9.16 7.39
CA ALA A 30 2.88 8.43 7.91
C ALA A 30 2.47 7.33 8.90
N GLU A 31 1.47 7.62 9.73
CA GLU A 31 0.92 6.70 10.74
C GLU A 31 0.33 5.45 10.09
N THR A 32 -0.50 5.63 9.05
CA THR A 32 -1.10 4.51 8.32
C THR A 32 -0.06 3.67 7.59
N MET A 33 0.97 4.29 7.00
CA MET A 33 2.09 3.58 6.39
C MET A 33 2.93 2.80 7.41
N GLU A 34 3.14 3.36 8.60
CA GLU A 34 3.85 2.67 9.67
C GLU A 34 3.08 1.42 10.15
N GLU A 35 1.76 1.53 10.31
CA GLU A 35 0.90 0.39 10.64
C GLU A 35 0.98 -0.71 9.58
N ILE A 36 0.90 -0.37 8.29
CA ILE A 36 1.02 -1.33 7.18
C ILE A 36 2.33 -2.12 7.25
N ALA A 37 3.45 -1.43 7.48
CA ALA A 37 4.76 -2.06 7.60
C ALA A 37 4.81 -3.00 8.81
N LYS A 38 4.26 -2.58 9.96
CA LYS A 38 4.16 -3.41 11.17
C LYS A 38 3.24 -4.62 11.00
N SER A 39 2.23 -4.53 10.14
CA SER A 39 1.31 -5.63 9.80
C SER A 39 1.92 -6.69 8.87
N GLY A 40 3.18 -6.54 8.44
CA GLY A 40 3.91 -7.57 7.69
C GLY A 40 4.00 -7.35 6.18
N ALA A 41 3.52 -6.21 5.67
CA ALA A 41 3.81 -5.80 4.31
C ALA A 41 5.32 -5.55 4.15
N ALA A 42 5.94 -6.08 3.10
CA ALA A 42 7.37 -5.88 2.87
C ALA A 42 7.70 -4.49 2.29
N ALA A 43 6.69 -3.79 1.78
CA ALA A 43 6.80 -2.42 1.29
C ALA A 43 5.48 -1.67 1.47
N VAL A 44 5.58 -0.33 1.46
CA VAL A 44 4.45 0.59 1.50
C VAL A 44 4.37 1.37 0.19
N VAL A 45 3.15 1.68 -0.25
CA VAL A 45 2.89 2.46 -1.46
C VAL A 45 2.05 3.67 -1.09
N THR A 46 2.55 4.87 -1.38
CA THR A 46 1.82 6.09 -1.10
C THR A 46 0.56 6.18 -1.96
N LYS A 47 -0.42 6.98 -1.52
CA LYS A 47 -1.43 7.51 -2.44
C LYS A 47 -0.72 8.28 -3.55
N SER A 48 -1.25 8.20 -4.76
CA SER A 48 -0.80 9.00 -5.88
C SER A 48 -0.83 10.50 -5.52
N VAL A 49 0.32 11.17 -5.59
CA VAL A 49 0.47 12.59 -5.28
C VAL A 49 0.69 13.40 -6.56
N GLY A 50 0.09 14.58 -6.62
CA GLY A 50 0.32 15.56 -7.69
C GLY A 50 1.08 16.77 -7.16
N LEU A 51 1.57 17.62 -8.07
CA LEU A 51 2.30 18.84 -7.71
C LEU A 51 1.49 19.85 -6.88
N LYS A 52 0.17 19.83 -7.02
CA LYS A 52 -0.75 20.72 -6.30
C LYS A 52 -1.76 19.91 -5.49
N PRO A 53 -2.21 20.41 -4.32
CA PRO A 53 -3.26 19.76 -3.54
C PRO A 53 -4.56 19.58 -4.34
N ARG A 54 -5.30 18.52 -4.03
CA ARG A 54 -6.60 18.20 -4.64
C ARG A 54 -7.61 17.91 -3.53
N THR A 55 -8.76 18.57 -3.58
CA THR A 55 -9.86 18.34 -2.63
C THR A 55 -10.51 16.95 -2.80
N GLY A 56 -10.48 16.40 -4.01
CA GLY A 56 -11.20 15.16 -4.33
C GLY A 56 -12.59 15.42 -4.91
N TYR A 57 -13.34 14.35 -5.16
CA TYR A 57 -14.72 14.41 -5.66
C TYR A 57 -15.72 14.46 -4.50
N ALA A 58 -16.93 14.95 -4.77
CA ALA A 58 -18.02 14.90 -3.80
C ALA A 58 -18.42 13.44 -3.52
N ASN A 59 -18.63 13.12 -2.25
CA ASN A 59 -19.00 11.78 -1.81
C ASN A 59 -20.45 11.41 -2.19
N PRO A 60 -20.77 10.11 -2.37
CA PRO A 60 -19.88 8.96 -2.14
C PRO A 60 -18.97 8.63 -3.34
N THR A 61 -17.66 8.49 -3.09
CA THR A 61 -16.67 8.11 -4.13
C THR A 61 -16.14 6.68 -3.98
N VAL A 62 -16.57 5.97 -2.93
CA VAL A 62 -16.19 4.59 -2.61
C VAL A 62 -17.44 3.88 -2.10
N VAL A 63 -17.73 2.70 -2.63
CA VAL A 63 -18.95 1.94 -2.31
C VAL A 63 -18.64 0.45 -2.26
N GLN A 64 -18.95 -0.17 -1.12
CA GLN A 64 -18.72 -1.59 -0.92
C GLN A 64 -19.60 -2.45 -1.83
N THR A 65 -19.01 -3.50 -2.37
CA THR A 65 -19.69 -4.50 -3.21
C THR A 65 -19.68 -5.89 -2.57
N LYS A 66 -20.33 -6.87 -3.21
CA LYS A 66 -20.33 -8.26 -2.73
C LYS A 66 -18.95 -8.92 -2.75
N CYS A 67 -18.00 -8.39 -3.51
CA CYS A 67 -16.67 -8.96 -3.71
C CYS A 67 -15.53 -8.06 -3.20
N GLY A 68 -15.83 -7.00 -2.44
CA GLY A 68 -14.80 -6.13 -1.89
C GLY A 68 -15.32 -4.77 -1.46
N LEU A 69 -14.37 -3.90 -1.15
CA LEU A 69 -14.59 -2.47 -1.02
C LEU A 69 -15.20 -1.85 -2.29
#